data_AF-A0A3R7E387-F1
#
_entry.id   AF-A0A3R7E387-F1
#
_cell.length_a   1.000
_cell.length_b   1.000
_cell.length_c   1.000
_cell.angle_alpha   90.00
_cell.angle_beta   90.00
_cell.angle_gamma   90.00
#
_symmetry.space_group_name_H-M   'P 1'
#
loop_
_entity.id
_entity.type
_entity.pdbx_description
1 polymer ?
#
loop_
_entity_poly.entity_id
_entity_poly.type
_entity_poly.pdbx_seq_one_letter_code
_entity_poly.pdbx_strand_id
1 'polypeptide(L)'
;METKRNLGFTLVELLVVIAIIGILSTVAIVNLNSSRQKAKETAALQSVSSYTTAAIMCDNDDSTIVNPITPPNIYIGGQFCTDDIGINWPDVGKLPEGYDAIFASDPVGGEWHYFLVDFEADLTAVVCENVPNRSDGKPNGCRIGF
;
A
#
# COMPACT_ATOMS: atom_id res chain seq x y z
N MET A 1 -34.01 27.66 -50.81
CA MET A 1 -33.57 27.76 -49.40
C MET A 1 -34.14 26.55 -48.67
N GLU A 2 -33.32 25.53 -48.41
CA GLU A 2 -33.75 24.39 -47.59
C GLU A 2 -33.77 24.80 -46.12
N THR A 3 -34.97 24.78 -45.51
CA THR A 3 -35.15 25.09 -44.11
C THR A 3 -34.78 23.86 -43.29
N LYS A 4 -33.58 23.86 -42.68
CA LYS A 4 -33.20 22.82 -41.71
C LYS A 4 -34.20 22.82 -40.54
N ARG A 5 -34.86 21.68 -40.32
CA ARG A 5 -35.69 21.46 -39.14
C ARG A 5 -34.77 21.22 -37.94
N ASN A 6 -34.83 22.10 -36.94
CA ASN A 6 -34.19 21.85 -35.65
C ASN A 6 -35.00 20.79 -34.91
N LEU A 7 -34.45 19.57 -34.83
CA LEU A 7 -34.98 18.49 -34.01
C LEU A 7 -34.61 18.79 -32.55
N GLY A 8 -35.59 19.21 -31.74
CA GLY A 8 -35.40 19.44 -30.31
C GLY A 8 -35.43 18.12 -29.53
N PHE A 9 -34.58 18.01 -28.51
CA PHE A 9 -34.59 16.89 -27.56
C PHE A 9 -35.93 16.84 -26.81
N THR A 10 -36.50 15.64 -26.67
CA THR A 10 -37.73 15.48 -25.87
C THR A 10 -37.40 15.44 -24.37
N LEU A 11 -38.29 15.98 -23.53
CA LEU A 11 -38.16 15.88 -22.07
C LEU A 11 -38.09 14.42 -21.60
N VAL A 12 -38.78 13.52 -22.30
CA VAL A 12 -38.82 12.09 -21.99
C VAL A 12 -37.48 11.42 -22.27
N GLU A 13 -36.80 11.77 -23.39
CA GLU A 13 -35.44 11.29 -23.66
C GLU A 13 -34.47 11.69 -22.55
N LEU A 14 -34.53 12.95 -22.12
CA LEU A 14 -33.63 13.44 -21.08
C LEU A 14 -33.90 12.73 -19.73
N LEU A 15 -35.17 12.46 -19.42
CA LEU A 15 -35.58 11.77 -18.20
C LEU A 15 -35.13 10.30 -18.17
N VAL A 16 -35.26 9.58 -19.29
CA VAL A 16 -34.77 8.19 -19.39
C VAL A 16 -33.25 8.12 -19.23
N VAL A 17 -32.51 9.06 -19.80
CA VAL A 17 -31.04 9.07 -19.72
C VAL A 17 -30.55 9.24 -18.29
N ILE A 18 -31.11 10.18 -17.53
CA ILE A 18 -30.72 10.36 -16.12
C ILE A 18 -31.11 9.15 -15.26
N ALA A 19 -32.22 8.48 -15.57
CA ALA A 19 -32.62 7.26 -14.89
C ALA A 19 -31.62 6.11 -15.12
N ILE A 20 -31.16 5.92 -16.35
CA ILE A 20 -30.17 4.89 -16.68
C ILE A 20 -28.79 5.21 -16.08
N ILE A 21 -28.33 6.46 -16.17
CA ILE A 21 -27.06 6.90 -15.55
C ILE A 21 -27.10 6.69 -14.04
N GLY A 22 -28.24 6.99 -13.40
CA GLY A 22 -28.47 6.73 -11.98
C GLY A 22 -28.23 5.26 -11.62
N ILE A 23 -28.88 4.34 -12.32
CA ILE A 23 -28.73 2.89 -12.09
C ILE A 23 -27.26 2.45 -12.30
N LEU A 24 -26.65 2.82 -13.43
CA LEU A 24 -25.28 2.41 -13.75
C LEU A 24 -24.25 2.97 -12.76
N SER A 25 -24.46 4.19 -12.25
CA SER A 25 -23.55 4.83 -11.29
C SER A 25 -23.44 4.07 -9.97
N THR A 26 -24.55 3.50 -9.47
CA THR A 26 -24.57 2.79 -8.19
C THR A 26 -23.70 1.52 -8.22
N VAL A 27 -23.76 0.76 -9.31
CA VAL A 27 -22.97 -0.46 -9.51
C VAL A 27 -21.48 -0.13 -9.70
N ALA A 28 -21.16 0.99 -10.36
CA ALA A 28 -19.78 1.42 -10.55
C ALA A 28 -19.10 1.78 -9.22
N ILE A 29 -19.80 2.39 -8.27
CA ILE A 29 -19.25 2.83 -6.98
C ILE A 29 -18.82 1.65 -6.11
N VAL A 30 -19.64 0.60 -6.01
CA VAL A 30 -19.30 -0.59 -5.19
C VAL A 30 -18.05 -1.31 -5.72
N ASN A 31 -17.90 -1.42 -7.03
CA ASN A 31 -16.72 -2.02 -7.66
C ASN A 31 -15.47 -1.15 -7.49
N LEU A 32 -15.63 0.18 -7.48
CA LEU A 32 -14.53 1.11 -7.29
C LEU A 32 -13.94 1.01 -5.87
N ASN A 33 -14.77 0.87 -4.84
CA ASN A 33 -14.29 0.72 -3.47
C ASN A 33 -13.43 -0.53 -3.28
N SER A 34 -13.86 -1.68 -3.81
CA SER A 34 -13.05 -2.92 -3.77
C SER A 34 -11.73 -2.77 -4.55
N SER A 35 -11.77 -2.12 -5.71
CA SER A 35 -10.56 -1.90 -6.53
C SER A 35 -9.56 -0.97 -5.84
N ARG A 36 -10.03 0.06 -5.11
CA ARG A 36 -9.19 0.95 -4.30
C ARG A 36 -8.51 0.21 -3.16
N GLN A 37 -9.25 -0.64 -2.44
CA GLN A 37 -8.69 -1.46 -1.36
C GLN A 37 -7.57 -2.37 -1.88
N LYS A 38 -7.82 -3.08 -2.99
CA LYS A 38 -6.82 -3.94 -3.62
C LYS A 38 -5.59 -3.18 -4.12
N ALA A 39 -5.78 -1.95 -4.60
CA ALA A 39 -4.68 -1.07 -4.98
C ALA A 39 -3.84 -0.63 -3.77
N LYS A 40 -4.48 -0.28 -2.64
CA LYS A 40 -3.82 0.01 -1.36
C LYS A 40 -2.97 -1.17 -0.88
N GLU A 41 -3.53 -2.37 -0.91
CA GLU A 41 -2.82 -3.62 -0.58
C GLU A 41 -1.61 -3.88 -1.50
N THR A 42 -1.79 -3.70 -2.81
CA THR A 42 -0.71 -3.90 -3.78
C THR A 42 0.43 -2.89 -3.60
N ALA A 43 0.09 -1.62 -3.32
CA ALA A 43 1.07 -0.57 -3.03
C ALA A 43 1.85 -0.87 -1.75
N ALA A 44 1.19 -1.36 -0.70
CA ALA A 44 1.84 -1.80 0.53
C ALA A 44 2.84 -2.93 0.27
N LEU A 45 2.45 -3.97 -0.48
CA LEU A 45 3.34 -5.09 -0.83
C LEU A 45 4.59 -4.62 -1.59
N GLN A 46 4.43 -3.69 -2.53
CA GLN A 46 5.54 -3.15 -3.30
C GLN A 46 6.52 -2.34 -2.43
N SER A 47 5.99 -1.50 -1.54
CA SER A 47 6.83 -0.71 -0.64
C SER A 47 7.54 -1.61 0.38
N VAL A 48 6.84 -2.56 1.00
CA VAL A 48 7.45 -3.51 1.94
C VAL A 48 8.57 -4.32 1.28
N SER A 49 8.37 -4.80 0.05
CA SER A 49 9.41 -5.55 -0.68
C SER A 49 10.70 -4.74 -0.85
N SER A 50 10.62 -3.41 -0.91
CA SER A 50 11.81 -2.54 -0.99
C SER A 50 12.56 -2.51 0.34
N TYR A 51 11.83 -2.50 1.46
CA TYR A 51 12.39 -2.52 2.81
C TYR A 51 12.87 -3.91 3.26
N THR A 52 12.36 -5.00 2.68
CA THR A 52 12.88 -6.35 2.93
C THR A 52 14.34 -6.50 2.56
N THR A 53 14.77 -5.83 1.48
CA THR A 53 16.19 -5.82 1.12
C THR A 53 17.01 -5.09 2.18
N ALA A 54 16.50 -3.98 2.72
CA ALA A 54 17.15 -3.21 3.77
C ALA A 54 17.25 -4.01 5.09
N ALA A 55 16.20 -4.75 5.44
CA ALA A 55 16.19 -5.63 6.61
C ALA A 55 17.23 -6.75 6.51
N ILE A 56 17.37 -7.36 5.33
CA ILE A 56 18.42 -8.35 5.06
C ILE A 56 19.81 -7.72 5.18
N MET A 57 20.01 -6.50 4.68
CA MET A 57 21.30 -5.80 4.82
C MET A 57 21.62 -5.51 6.29
N CYS A 58 20.61 -5.07 7.06
CA CYS A 58 20.70 -4.87 8.51
C CYS A 58 21.23 -6.10 9.25
N ASP A 59 20.60 -7.25 8.97
CA ASP A 59 20.90 -8.54 9.58
C ASP A 59 22.30 -9.04 9.19
N ASN A 60 22.72 -8.82 7.93
CA ASN A 60 24.06 -9.19 7.48
C ASN A 60 25.18 -8.38 8.16
N ASP A 61 24.90 -7.15 8.60
CA ASP A 61 25.86 -6.31 9.32
C ASP A 61 25.83 -6.55 10.84
N ASP A 62 25.17 -7.62 11.32
CA ASP A 62 24.94 -7.92 12.75
C ASP A 62 24.26 -6.76 13.50
N SER A 63 23.52 -5.92 12.76
CA SER A 63 22.88 -4.72 13.25
C SER A 63 21.41 -5.00 13.54
N THR A 64 20.82 -4.29 14.50
CA THR A 64 19.41 -4.51 14.87
C THR A 64 18.50 -3.54 14.15
N ILE A 65 17.32 -4.00 13.73
CA ILE A 65 16.31 -3.12 13.13
C ILE A 65 15.82 -2.13 14.18
N VAL A 66 15.84 -0.86 13.83
CA VAL A 66 15.28 0.20 14.67
C VAL A 66 13.96 0.63 14.05
N ASN A 67 12.87 0.33 14.73
CA ASN A 67 11.58 0.91 14.36
C ASN A 67 11.55 2.39 14.80
N PRO A 68 11.00 3.31 14.00
CA PRO A 68 11.02 4.75 14.28
C PRO A 68 10.03 5.17 15.39
N ILE A 69 9.98 4.42 16.50
CA ILE A 69 9.05 4.63 17.61
C ILE A 69 9.80 5.20 18.80
N THR A 70 9.64 6.51 19.02
CA THR A 70 9.79 7.08 20.36
C THR A 70 8.48 7.77 20.74
N PRO A 71 7.80 7.35 21.83
CA PRO A 71 6.65 8.09 22.34
C PRO A 71 7.05 9.54 22.66
N PRO A 72 6.21 10.55 22.41
CA PRO A 72 4.79 10.47 22.06
C PRO A 72 4.47 10.74 20.58
N ASN A 73 5.47 11.01 19.73
CA ASN A 73 5.22 11.51 18.38
C ASN A 73 5.96 10.66 17.32
N ILE A 74 5.16 10.04 16.45
CA ILE A 74 5.61 9.38 15.23
C ILE A 74 6.17 10.45 14.30
N TYR A 75 7.49 10.42 14.02
CA TYR A 75 8.07 11.14 12.90
C TYR A 75 9.07 10.22 12.17
N ILE A 76 8.70 9.73 10.99
CA ILE A 76 9.15 10.22 9.67
C ILE A 76 10.68 10.15 9.54
N GLY A 77 11.18 9.25 8.70
CA GLY A 77 12.55 9.34 8.19
C GLY A 77 13.62 9.13 9.25
N GLY A 78 14.15 7.92 9.35
CA GLY A 78 15.21 7.60 10.29
C GLY A 78 15.95 6.34 9.86
N GLN A 79 17.11 6.10 10.47
CA GLN A 79 17.93 4.92 10.15
C GLN A 79 17.08 3.66 10.30
N PHE A 80 17.19 2.77 9.30
CA PHE A 80 16.51 1.48 9.36
C PHE A 80 17.15 0.55 10.41
N CYS A 81 18.45 0.71 10.63
CA CYS A 81 19.28 -0.09 11.52
C CYS A 81 19.94 0.77 12.59
N THR A 82 20.47 0.12 13.62
CA THR A 82 21.34 0.77 14.62
C THR A 82 22.58 1.37 14.00
N ASP A 83 23.17 0.70 13.01
CA ASP A 83 24.26 1.25 12.21
C ASP A 83 23.73 1.95 10.95
N ASP A 84 24.45 2.97 10.49
CA ASP A 84 24.08 3.68 9.28
C ASP A 84 24.45 2.87 8.03
N ILE A 85 23.49 2.10 7.52
CA ILE A 85 23.61 1.37 6.25
C ILE A 85 23.19 2.21 5.03
N GLY A 86 22.95 3.53 5.21
CA GLY A 86 22.53 4.44 4.13
C GLY A 86 21.11 4.20 3.63
N ILE A 87 20.30 3.42 4.35
CA ILE A 87 18.89 3.19 4.08
C ILE A 87 18.07 3.64 5.29
N ASN A 88 17.05 4.46 5.01
CA ASN A 88 16.17 5.02 6.02
C ASN A 88 14.74 4.57 5.81
N TRP A 89 13.98 4.50 6.91
CA TRP A 89 12.53 4.41 6.87
C TRP A 89 11.95 5.57 6.05
N PRO A 90 10.81 5.35 5.37
CA PRO A 90 10.13 6.41 4.63
C PRO A 90 9.67 7.51 5.57
N ASP A 91 9.67 8.71 5.02
CA ASP A 91 8.95 9.83 5.61
C ASP A 91 7.43 9.52 5.59
N VAL A 92 6.64 9.91 6.61
CA VAL A 92 5.18 9.65 6.64
C VAL A 92 4.44 10.25 5.44
N GLY A 93 5.00 11.28 4.79
CA GLY A 93 4.46 11.85 3.55
C GLY A 93 4.77 11.03 2.29
N LYS A 94 5.60 10.00 2.39
CA LYS A 94 6.02 9.11 1.29
C LYS A 94 5.57 7.65 1.52
N LEU A 95 4.72 7.41 2.52
CA LEU A 95 4.15 6.10 2.75
C LEU A 95 3.21 5.68 1.60
N PRO A 96 2.97 4.37 1.42
CA PRO A 96 1.92 3.92 0.50
C PRO A 96 0.59 4.57 0.87
N GLU A 97 -0.18 5.01 -0.12
CA GLU A 97 -1.44 5.72 0.12
C GLU A 97 -2.35 4.94 1.08
N GLY A 98 -2.83 5.64 2.11
CA GLY A 98 -3.76 5.09 3.10
C GLY A 98 -3.11 4.34 4.26
N TYR A 99 -1.78 4.37 4.42
CA TYR A 99 -1.09 3.89 5.63
C TYR A 99 -0.31 5.02 6.29
N ASP A 100 -0.29 5.03 7.61
CA ASP A 100 0.30 6.08 8.44
C ASP A 100 1.58 5.64 9.14
N ALA A 101 1.76 4.32 9.35
CA ALA A 101 2.97 3.77 9.94
C ALA A 101 3.30 2.38 9.36
N ILE A 102 4.60 2.06 9.36
CA ILE A 102 5.12 0.74 9.04
C ILE A 102 6.11 0.33 10.14
N PHE A 103 5.99 -0.90 10.62
CA PHE A 103 6.89 -1.51 11.58
C PHE A 103 7.46 -2.79 10.99
N ALA A 104 8.73 -3.08 11.26
CA ALA A 104 9.36 -4.36 10.96
C ALA A 104 9.71 -5.08 12.26
N SER A 105 9.59 -6.41 12.26
CA SER A 105 10.24 -7.24 13.27
C SER A 105 11.48 -7.90 12.70
N ASP A 106 12.39 -8.29 13.59
CA ASP A 106 13.47 -9.21 13.28
C ASP A 106 12.93 -10.53 12.71
N PRO A 107 13.73 -11.27 11.93
CA PRO A 107 13.23 -12.44 11.22
C PRO A 107 12.98 -13.59 12.19
N VAL A 108 11.79 -14.19 12.12
CA VAL A 108 11.42 -15.36 12.93
C VAL A 108 11.21 -16.55 12.00
N GLY A 109 11.94 -17.65 12.23
CA GLY A 109 11.81 -18.85 11.39
C GLY A 109 12.20 -18.65 9.92
N GLY A 110 12.94 -17.58 9.59
CA GLY A 110 13.31 -17.23 8.21
C GLY A 110 12.31 -16.33 7.48
N GLU A 111 11.27 -15.86 8.18
CA GLU A 111 10.27 -14.93 7.64
C GLU A 111 10.46 -13.53 8.22
N TRP A 112 10.35 -12.51 7.36
CA TRP A 112 10.30 -11.11 7.75
C TRP A 112 8.86 -10.66 7.89
N HIS A 113 8.51 -10.06 9.02
CA HIS A 113 7.15 -9.57 9.27
C HIS A 113 7.15 -8.04 9.28
N TYR A 114 6.23 -7.46 8.52
CA TYR A 114 5.97 -6.04 8.48
C TYR A 114 4.52 -5.78 8.86
N PHE A 115 4.30 -4.74 9.65
CA PHE A 115 3.00 -4.32 10.11
C PHE A 115 2.73 -2.92 9.60
N LEU A 116 1.71 -2.74 8.76
CA LEU A 116 1.24 -1.44 8.33
C LEU A 116 -0.04 -1.08 9.08
N VAL A 117 -0.11 0.16 9.56
CA VAL A 117 -1.25 0.68 10.31
C VAL A 117 -1.82 1.88 9.58
N ASP A 118 -3.14 1.96 9.51
CA ASP A 118 -3.86 3.13 9.01
C ASP A 118 -4.56 3.93 10.12
N PHE A 119 -5.16 5.06 9.76
CA PHE A 119 -5.81 6.00 10.67
C PHE A 119 -7.01 5.40 11.40
N GLU A 120 -7.65 4.39 10.82
CA GLU A 120 -8.71 3.61 11.43
C GLU A 120 -8.18 2.51 12.37
N ALA A 121 -6.85 2.46 12.56
CA ALA A 121 -6.11 1.44 13.30
C ALA A 121 -6.28 0.02 12.74
N ASP A 122 -6.60 -0.11 11.46
CA ASP A 122 -6.57 -1.41 10.79
C ASP A 122 -5.12 -1.84 10.57
N LEU A 123 -4.85 -3.12 10.87
CA LEU A 123 -3.51 -3.69 10.87
C LEU A 123 -3.37 -4.64 9.69
N THR A 124 -2.57 -4.24 8.70
CA THR A 124 -2.18 -5.10 7.60
C THR A 124 -0.81 -5.71 7.89
N ALA A 125 -0.80 -7.02 8.15
CA ALA A 125 0.45 -7.77 8.29
C ALA A 125 0.92 -8.30 6.93
N VAL A 126 2.18 -8.02 6.60
CA VAL A 126 2.86 -8.46 5.39
C VAL A 126 4.04 -9.34 5.78
N VAL A 127 3.99 -10.58 5.33
CA VAL A 127 5.03 -11.59 5.57
C VAL A 127 5.83 -11.78 4.28
N CYS A 128 7.13 -11.58 4.38
CA CYS A 128 8.07 -11.80 3.28
C CYS A 128 8.99 -12.97 3.66
N GLU A 129 8.84 -14.09 2.96
CA GLU A 129 9.67 -15.27 3.18
C GLU A 129 11.07 -15.07 2.62
N ASN A 130 12.09 -15.38 3.42
CA ASN A 130 13.45 -15.53 2.94
C ASN A 130 13.67 -16.99 2.52
N VAL A 131 14.26 -17.23 1.34
CA VAL A 131 14.64 -18.59 0.94
C VAL A 131 16.04 -18.87 1.44
N PRO A 132 16.25 -19.88 2.30
CA PRO A 132 17.61 -20.33 2.56
C PRO A 132 18.21 -20.82 1.23
N ASN A 133 19.35 -20.23 0.82
CA ASN A 133 20.13 -20.57 -0.38
C ASN A 133 19.74 -19.90 -1.71
N ARG A 134 19.21 -18.67 -1.70
CA ARG A 134 19.13 -17.84 -2.90
C ARG A 134 20.22 -16.75 -2.89
N SER A 135 21.18 -16.86 -3.79
CA SER A 135 22.35 -15.96 -3.88
C SER A 135 22.04 -14.55 -4.43
N ASP A 136 20.78 -14.27 -4.76
CA ASP A 136 20.29 -12.97 -5.23
C ASP A 136 19.67 -12.11 -4.10
N GLY A 137 19.55 -12.64 -2.88
CA GLY A 137 19.15 -11.89 -1.68
C GLY A 137 17.72 -11.33 -1.71
N LYS A 138 16.87 -11.78 -2.64
CA LYS A 138 15.49 -11.28 -2.79
C LYS A 138 14.49 -12.23 -2.12
N PRO A 139 13.51 -11.72 -1.35
CA PRO A 139 12.42 -12.54 -0.81
C PRO A 139 11.60 -13.17 -1.94
N ASN A 140 11.00 -14.35 -1.72
CA ASN A 140 10.18 -15.09 -2.71
C ASN A 140 8.80 -14.44 -2.97
N GLY A 141 8.72 -13.12 -2.88
CA GLY A 141 7.49 -12.36 -2.83
C GLY A 141 7.01 -12.14 -1.40
N CYS A 142 6.38 -10.99 -1.19
CA CYS A 142 5.68 -10.69 0.04
C CYS A 142 4.20 -11.03 -0.13
N ARG A 143 3.58 -11.55 0.93
CA ARG A 143 2.14 -11.82 0.97
C ARG A 143 1.51 -11.10 2.15
N ILE A 144 0.22 -10.86 2.08
CA ILE A 144 -0.57 -10.47 3.25
C ILE A 144 -0.82 -11.74 4.07
N GLY A 145 -0.58 -11.71 5.38
CA GLY A 145 -0.74 -12.87 6.26
C GLY A 145 -0.67 -12.51 7.74
N PHE A 146 -1.37 -13.28 8.57
CA PHE A 146 -1.41 -13.16 10.03
C PHE A 146 -0.54 -14.23 10.70
#